data_AF-A0A2H6K0E2-F1
#
_entry.id   AF-A0A2H6K0E2-F1
#
_cell.length_a   1.000
_cell.length_b   1.000
_cell.length_c   1.000
_cell.angle_alpha   90.00
_cell.angle_beta   90.00
_cell.angle_gamma   90.00
#
_symmetry.space_group_name_H-M   'P 1'
#
loop_
_entity.id
_entity.type
_entity.pdbx_description
1 polymer ?
#
loop_
_entity_poly.entity_id
_entity_poly.type
_entity_poly.pdbx_seq_one_letter_code
_entity_poly.pdbx_strand_id
1 'polypeptide(L)'
;MPVIWITPQTYSQNGNIAAVVWAEDAATKTTTTAPLIGCVHQGTGNSCSGGQPSETVGYVAIDTANVDITSFQTGSADIAGSTWTAATFSPSFTNPRVMVTQNDDDGGQDPQYPWARNVVSGGMDFRYCEQDGSDYCDTHTGEVVNWFAMEDGDIKINGGGDIESAKDWQNYNDTFSSDWKNITEINITVYVSVYNSSGSTQKGNNNPDLQLEMYNGSDFVGVGNFSVNGVGNFTLTVSDATVRAGWQTPANTDLRIRGIDFDYNGSSNFDDINWTGLWIGINGARWTEIGNHSEPATLSWNTTALPDQTCVDLRSRAIDLTGSNTYSNYYTKGACLNISHATLEIIDITLSSAPIDFGSLNPGVSLQSALAGSGYPLVVTIESITNVDTNLTLMGTNFTSASFEFEAGNLSYSNATTDVKTEMALNYTALPPYSNWINIPGPKGGPALNRSIYFWITIPPGQEAGIYSSTVTVKAEA
;
A
#
# COMPACT_ATOMS: atom_id res chain seq x y z
N MET A 1 37.25 -12.86 44.62
CA MET A 1 37.60 -14.18 44.06
C MET A 1 36.37 -14.66 43.31
N PRO A 2 36.45 -15.02 42.02
CA PRO A 2 35.26 -15.35 41.24
C PRO A 2 34.54 -16.56 41.80
N VAL A 3 33.22 -16.64 41.76
CA VAL A 3 32.44 -17.86 42.03
C VAL A 3 32.33 -18.65 40.73
N ILE A 4 32.57 -19.96 40.78
CA ILE A 4 32.53 -20.82 39.60
C ILE A 4 31.20 -21.55 39.57
N TRP A 5 30.46 -21.36 38.50
CA TRP A 5 29.18 -22.02 38.22
C TRP A 5 29.44 -23.11 37.21
N ILE A 6 29.27 -24.36 37.61
CA ILE A 6 29.81 -25.51 36.89
C ILE A 6 28.68 -26.48 36.56
N THR A 7 28.74 -27.09 35.38
CA THR A 7 27.79 -28.12 34.95
C THR A 7 28.46 -29.15 34.04
N PRO A 8 28.15 -30.46 34.20
CA PRO A 8 28.59 -31.47 33.25
C PRO A 8 27.88 -31.25 31.90
N GLN A 9 28.61 -31.28 30.80
CA GLN A 9 28.06 -31.07 29.44
C GLN A 9 27.95 -32.37 28.64
N THR A 10 28.60 -33.45 29.08
CA THR A 10 28.49 -34.76 28.45
C THR A 10 27.74 -35.74 29.34
N TYR A 11 26.95 -36.60 28.70
CA TYR A 11 26.34 -37.75 29.35
C TYR A 11 27.02 -39.02 28.83
N SER A 12 28.34 -39.13 29.03
CA SER A 12 29.16 -40.23 28.52
C SER A 12 29.71 -41.09 29.66
N GLN A 13 28.79 -41.63 30.46
CA GLN A 13 29.16 -42.29 31.72
C GLN A 13 28.93 -43.80 31.69
N ASN A 14 29.06 -44.49 30.54
CA ASN A 14 28.95 -45.97 30.44
C ASN A 14 27.70 -46.59 31.14
N GLY A 15 26.56 -45.90 31.10
CA GLY A 15 25.32 -46.32 31.76
C GLY A 15 25.07 -45.75 33.16
N ASN A 16 25.93 -44.84 33.64
CA ASN A 16 25.77 -44.17 34.93
C ASN A 16 25.10 -42.80 34.80
N ILE A 17 24.70 -42.23 35.94
CA ILE A 17 24.21 -40.85 36.02
C ILE A 17 25.32 -39.85 35.65
N ALA A 18 24.94 -38.64 35.25
CA ALA A 18 25.90 -37.58 34.91
C ALA A 18 26.85 -37.32 36.09
N ALA A 19 28.11 -36.98 35.79
CA ALA A 19 29.06 -36.60 36.83
C ALA A 19 28.55 -35.35 37.57
N VAL A 20 28.72 -35.35 38.89
CA VAL A 20 28.52 -34.17 39.73
C VAL A 20 29.83 -33.41 39.75
N VAL A 21 29.76 -32.08 39.69
CA VAL A 21 30.94 -31.23 39.54
C VAL A 21 30.87 -30.06 40.50
N TRP A 22 31.98 -29.75 41.15
CA TRP A 22 32.17 -28.58 42.02
C TRP A 22 33.60 -28.07 41.92
N ALA A 23 33.86 -26.88 42.48
CA ALA A 23 35.22 -26.37 42.56
C ALA A 23 35.92 -26.95 43.79
N GLU A 24 37.18 -27.34 43.65
CA GLU A 24 38.05 -27.77 44.77
C GLU A 24 38.26 -26.61 45.76
N ASP A 25 38.78 -26.95 46.94
CA ASP A 25 39.16 -26.10 48.07
C ASP A 25 39.39 -24.63 47.69
N ALA A 26 38.67 -23.73 48.36
CA ALA A 26 38.77 -22.29 48.20
C ALA A 26 40.22 -21.77 48.29
N ALA A 27 41.12 -22.45 49.00
CA ALA A 27 42.53 -22.11 49.11
C ALA A 27 43.33 -22.33 47.82
N THR A 28 42.88 -23.24 46.94
CA THR A 28 43.54 -23.55 45.65
C THR A 28 43.05 -22.66 44.50
N LYS A 29 42.00 -21.89 44.76
CA LYS A 29 41.33 -21.03 43.79
C LYS A 29 41.96 -19.64 43.75
N THR A 30 42.14 -19.12 42.54
CA THR A 30 42.68 -17.78 42.28
C THR A 30 41.80 -17.02 41.29
N THR A 31 42.18 -15.79 40.93
CA THR A 31 41.53 -15.03 39.86
C THR A 31 41.76 -15.63 38.46
N THR A 32 42.70 -16.57 38.33
CA THR A 32 43.11 -17.14 37.03
C THR A 32 43.03 -18.67 36.98
N THR A 33 42.70 -19.33 38.09
CA THR A 33 42.71 -20.80 38.18
C THR A 33 41.68 -21.25 39.20
N ALA A 34 40.91 -22.29 38.86
CA ALA A 34 40.02 -22.99 39.78
C ALA A 34 40.08 -24.48 39.43
N PRO A 35 40.64 -25.34 40.30
CA PRO A 35 40.55 -26.77 40.08
C PRO A 35 39.09 -27.22 40.24
N LEU A 36 38.68 -28.19 39.42
CA LEU A 36 37.32 -28.72 39.41
C LEU A 36 37.37 -30.21 39.73
N ILE A 37 36.47 -30.66 40.60
CA ILE A 37 36.28 -32.07 40.91
C ILE A 37 35.09 -32.57 40.10
N GLY A 38 35.26 -33.71 39.43
CA GLY A 38 34.22 -34.41 38.70
C GLY A 38 34.02 -35.79 39.30
N CYS A 39 32.86 -36.01 39.90
CA CYS A 39 32.56 -37.20 40.66
C CYS A 39 31.39 -37.98 40.04
N VAL A 40 31.60 -39.28 39.84
CA VAL A 40 30.52 -40.21 39.54
C VAL A 40 30.32 -41.09 40.75
N HIS A 41 29.07 -41.24 41.18
CA HIS A 41 28.73 -42.07 42.32
C HIS A 41 27.73 -43.14 41.92
N GLN A 42 28.13 -44.41 42.10
CA GLN A 42 27.30 -45.59 41.85
C GLN A 42 27.14 -46.36 43.16
N GLY A 43 26.28 -45.91 44.06
CA GLY A 43 25.90 -46.69 45.25
C GLY A 43 25.87 -45.89 46.54
N THR A 44 26.37 -46.48 47.62
CA THR A 44 26.47 -45.89 48.96
C THR A 44 27.94 -45.92 49.36
N GLY A 45 28.56 -44.77 49.58
CA GLY A 45 29.97 -44.69 50.00
C GLY A 45 30.60 -43.32 49.72
N ASN A 46 31.66 -43.02 50.47
CA ASN A 46 32.18 -41.67 50.68
C ASN A 46 33.28 -41.27 49.68
N SER A 47 33.25 -41.85 48.48
CA SER A 47 34.31 -41.66 47.48
C SER A 47 33.77 -41.74 46.06
N CYS A 48 34.30 -40.90 45.17
CA CYS A 48 34.05 -40.99 43.74
C CYS A 48 34.45 -42.34 43.15
N SER A 49 33.61 -42.86 42.25
CA SER A 49 33.90 -44.09 41.51
C SER A 49 35.02 -43.84 40.49
N GLY A 50 36.12 -44.60 40.59
CA GLY A 50 37.22 -44.54 39.63
C GLY A 50 36.88 -45.16 38.26
N GLY A 51 37.75 -44.94 37.27
CA GLY A 51 37.67 -45.60 35.95
C GLY A 51 36.61 -45.03 35.00
N GLN A 52 36.08 -43.85 35.27
CA GLN A 52 35.09 -43.19 34.42
C GLN A 52 35.75 -42.54 33.19
N PRO A 53 35.04 -42.46 32.05
CA PRO A 53 35.50 -41.70 30.89
C PRO A 53 35.68 -40.22 31.21
N SER A 54 36.46 -39.52 30.38
CA SER A 54 36.62 -38.06 30.49
C SER A 54 35.27 -37.34 30.32
N GLU A 55 35.00 -36.37 31.20
CA GLU A 55 33.81 -35.52 31.18
C GLU A 55 34.15 -34.14 30.60
N THR A 56 33.27 -33.56 29.79
CA THR A 56 33.37 -32.16 29.40
C THR A 56 32.59 -31.32 30.40
N VAL A 57 33.27 -30.36 31.03
CA VAL A 57 32.67 -29.48 32.02
C VAL A 57 32.52 -28.08 31.45
N GLY A 58 31.28 -27.59 31.44
CA GLY A 58 30.98 -26.19 31.16
C GLY A 58 31.05 -25.39 32.44
N TYR A 59 31.68 -24.22 32.41
CA TYR A 59 31.75 -23.35 33.57
C TYR A 59 31.60 -21.88 33.20
N VAL A 60 31.12 -21.09 34.17
CA VAL A 60 31.18 -19.63 34.17
C VAL A 60 31.83 -19.18 35.46
N ALA A 61 32.86 -18.35 35.39
CA ALA A 61 33.47 -17.72 36.55
C ALA A 61 32.97 -16.28 36.68
N ILE A 62 32.25 -15.97 37.76
CA ILE A 62 31.65 -14.65 37.99
C ILE A 62 32.36 -13.98 39.17
N ASP A 63 32.95 -12.82 38.96
CA ASP A 63 33.38 -11.96 40.07
C ASP A 63 32.16 -11.31 40.71
N THR A 64 31.56 -11.98 41.69
CA THR A 64 30.30 -11.58 42.32
C THR A 64 30.37 -10.26 43.06
N ALA A 65 31.57 -9.76 43.37
CA ALA A 65 31.77 -8.44 43.98
C ALA A 65 31.71 -7.29 42.95
N ASN A 66 32.05 -7.56 41.70
CA ASN A 66 32.18 -6.57 40.62
C ASN A 66 31.23 -6.84 39.44
N VAL A 67 30.33 -7.81 39.57
CA VAL A 67 29.40 -8.20 38.52
C VAL A 67 28.41 -7.08 38.24
N ASP A 68 28.36 -6.65 36.97
CA ASP A 68 27.47 -5.57 36.53
C ASP A 68 26.26 -6.15 35.78
N ILE A 69 25.46 -6.95 36.48
CA ILE A 69 24.23 -7.55 35.93
C ILE A 69 23.03 -6.93 36.65
N THR A 70 22.06 -6.38 35.91
CA THR A 70 20.82 -5.85 36.51
C THR A 70 20.11 -6.94 37.29
N SER A 71 19.56 -6.61 38.46
CA SER A 71 18.75 -7.54 39.26
C SER A 71 19.47 -8.83 39.66
N PHE A 72 20.81 -8.83 39.69
CA PHE A 72 21.61 -9.93 40.19
C PHE A 72 21.81 -9.81 41.70
N GLN A 73 21.45 -10.84 42.45
CA GLN A 73 21.77 -10.97 43.86
C GLN A 73 22.53 -12.27 44.09
N THR A 74 23.45 -12.26 45.04
CA THR A 74 24.31 -13.41 45.34
C THR A 74 24.63 -13.45 46.81
N GLY A 75 24.98 -14.63 47.29
CA GLY A 75 25.46 -14.84 48.64
C GLY A 75 26.10 -16.21 48.78
N SER A 76 26.61 -16.48 49.97
CA SER A 76 27.22 -17.75 50.31
C SER A 76 27.02 -18.08 51.79
N ALA A 77 27.16 -19.35 52.12
CA ALA A 77 27.30 -19.81 53.49
C ALA A 77 28.29 -20.97 53.54
N ASP A 78 29.07 -21.02 54.61
CA ASP A 78 29.81 -22.22 55.04
C ASP A 78 28.82 -23.10 55.81
N ILE A 79 28.43 -24.21 55.22
CA ILE A 79 27.33 -25.06 55.69
C ILE A 79 27.93 -26.36 56.18
N ALA A 80 27.73 -26.69 57.47
CA ALA A 80 28.09 -27.99 58.02
C ALA A 80 26.88 -28.93 58.09
N GLY A 81 27.12 -30.23 57.91
CA GLY A 81 26.14 -31.30 58.05
C GLY A 81 24.92 -31.21 57.13
N SER A 82 25.11 -30.73 55.90
CA SER A 82 24.06 -30.66 54.87
C SER A 82 22.77 -29.93 55.31
N THR A 83 22.91 -28.98 56.24
CA THR A 83 21.78 -28.24 56.82
C THR A 83 21.23 -27.21 55.84
N TRP A 84 19.91 -27.02 55.84
CA TRP A 84 19.26 -25.99 55.01
C TRP A 84 19.52 -24.60 55.58
N THR A 85 20.06 -23.71 54.76
CA THR A 85 20.35 -22.32 55.11
C THR A 85 19.45 -21.39 54.29
N ALA A 86 18.88 -20.37 54.94
CA ALA A 86 18.01 -19.40 54.28
C ALA A 86 18.82 -18.29 53.59
N ALA A 87 18.39 -17.89 52.40
CA ALA A 87 18.84 -16.70 51.68
C ALA A 87 17.67 -15.70 51.53
N THR A 88 17.95 -14.42 51.74
CA THR A 88 16.96 -13.33 51.62
C THR A 88 17.25 -12.49 50.39
N PHE A 89 16.23 -12.17 49.60
CA PHE A 89 16.33 -11.28 48.45
C PHE A 89 15.97 -9.84 48.84
N SER A 90 16.86 -8.89 48.54
CA SER A 90 16.64 -7.47 48.75
C SER A 90 17.24 -6.64 47.61
N PRO A 91 16.40 -5.99 46.77
CA PRO A 91 14.93 -6.03 46.77
C PRO A 91 14.36 -7.43 46.46
N SER A 92 13.08 -7.66 46.75
CA SER A 92 12.40 -8.91 46.37
C SER A 92 12.24 -9.03 44.84
N PHE A 93 12.26 -10.26 44.33
CA PHE A 93 11.96 -10.58 42.93
C PHE A 93 10.47 -10.88 42.72
N THR A 94 9.97 -10.70 41.50
CA THR A 94 8.61 -11.07 41.08
C THR A 94 8.57 -12.55 40.69
N ASN A 95 9.52 -12.98 39.84
CA ASN A 95 9.64 -14.36 39.35
C ASN A 95 11.12 -14.81 39.46
N PRO A 96 11.62 -15.11 40.66
CA PRO A 96 13.03 -15.45 40.86
C PRO A 96 13.45 -16.74 40.14
N ARG A 97 14.60 -16.68 39.46
CA ARG A 97 15.41 -17.82 39.02
C ARG A 97 16.67 -17.87 39.85
N VAL A 98 17.01 -19.05 40.36
CA VAL A 98 18.15 -19.23 41.27
C VAL A 98 19.06 -20.34 40.78
N MET A 99 20.34 -20.21 41.09
CA MET A 99 21.34 -21.25 40.90
C MET A 99 22.15 -21.37 42.19
N VAL A 100 22.51 -22.60 42.55
CA VAL A 100 23.34 -22.92 43.72
C VAL A 100 24.50 -23.76 43.25
N THR A 101 25.68 -23.52 43.80
CA THR A 101 26.90 -24.24 43.48
C THR A 101 27.77 -24.36 44.73
N GLN A 102 28.51 -25.45 44.84
CA GLN A 102 29.53 -25.60 45.87
C GLN A 102 30.88 -25.14 45.31
N ASN A 103 31.64 -24.40 46.12
CA ASN A 103 32.86 -23.72 45.68
C ASN A 103 34.02 -23.88 46.68
N ASP A 104 33.97 -24.99 47.42
CA ASP A 104 34.97 -25.45 48.38
C ASP A 104 34.81 -26.97 48.52
N ASP A 105 35.86 -27.66 48.99
CA ASP A 105 35.82 -29.08 49.34
C ASP A 105 36.82 -29.32 50.48
N ASP A 106 36.33 -29.28 51.72
CA ASP A 106 37.14 -29.40 52.94
C ASP A 106 36.96 -30.74 53.67
N GLY A 107 35.92 -31.50 53.30
CA GLY A 107 35.51 -32.74 53.94
C GLY A 107 36.23 -33.98 53.46
N GLY A 108 36.79 -33.97 52.24
CA GLY A 108 37.46 -35.12 51.62
C GLY A 108 36.54 -36.34 51.42
N GLN A 109 35.23 -36.12 51.45
CA GLN A 109 34.19 -37.11 51.26
C GLN A 109 33.25 -36.69 50.12
N ASP A 110 32.90 -37.64 49.26
CA ASP A 110 32.21 -37.41 47.99
C ASP A 110 31.08 -38.42 47.76
N PRO A 111 30.00 -38.08 47.02
CA PRO A 111 29.75 -36.86 46.23
C PRO A 111 28.93 -35.78 46.93
N GLN A 112 29.11 -34.53 46.49
CA GLN A 112 28.43 -33.36 47.06
C GLN A 112 27.49 -32.66 46.06
N TYR A 113 26.23 -32.44 46.44
CA TYR A 113 25.18 -31.91 45.56
C TYR A 113 24.61 -30.57 46.05
N PRO A 114 24.82 -29.45 45.33
CA PRO A 114 24.23 -28.16 45.68
C PRO A 114 22.74 -28.11 45.33
N TRP A 115 21.88 -27.83 46.32
CA TRP A 115 20.42 -27.81 46.16
C TRP A 115 19.83 -26.46 46.56
N ALA A 116 18.72 -26.11 45.90
CA ALA A 116 17.83 -25.01 46.27
C ALA A 116 16.40 -25.53 46.47
N ARG A 117 15.63 -24.90 47.35
CA ARG A 117 14.18 -25.13 47.48
C ARG A 117 13.46 -23.87 47.97
N ASN A 118 12.13 -23.96 48.02
CA ASN A 118 11.27 -22.90 48.57
C ASN A 118 11.57 -21.52 47.97
N VAL A 119 11.86 -21.47 46.66
CA VAL A 119 12.18 -20.24 45.95
C VAL A 119 10.91 -19.39 45.85
N VAL A 120 10.91 -18.26 46.53
CA VAL A 120 9.80 -17.29 46.61
C VAL A 120 10.33 -15.88 46.36
N SER A 121 9.44 -14.91 46.17
CA SER A 121 9.81 -13.52 45.87
C SER A 121 10.83 -12.91 46.83
N GLY A 122 10.77 -13.26 48.11
CA GLY A 122 11.64 -12.72 49.16
C GLY A 122 12.86 -13.56 49.52
N GLY A 123 13.04 -14.76 48.94
CA GLY A 123 14.16 -15.62 49.33
C GLY A 123 14.09 -17.05 48.82
N MET A 124 15.00 -17.88 49.33
CA MET A 124 15.04 -19.33 49.10
C MET A 124 15.76 -20.03 50.26
N ASP A 125 15.68 -21.37 50.31
CA ASP A 125 16.61 -22.18 51.09
C ASP A 125 17.64 -22.82 50.16
N PHE A 126 18.90 -22.90 50.59
CA PHE A 126 19.98 -23.57 49.86
C PHE A 126 20.85 -24.41 50.79
N ARG A 127 21.53 -25.41 50.22
CA ARG A 127 22.51 -26.27 50.89
C ARG A 127 23.41 -26.99 49.89
N TYR A 128 24.37 -27.74 50.40
CA TYR A 128 24.89 -28.93 49.73
C TYR A 128 24.31 -30.18 50.43
N CYS A 129 24.28 -31.28 49.71
CA CYS A 129 23.91 -32.59 50.22
C CYS A 129 25.06 -33.53 49.88
N GLU A 130 25.79 -34.01 50.87
CA GLU A 130 26.65 -35.17 50.68
C GLU A 130 25.77 -36.42 50.68
N GLN A 131 25.91 -37.29 49.67
CA GLN A 131 25.06 -38.48 49.53
C GLN A 131 25.83 -39.76 49.86
N ASP A 132 25.88 -40.13 51.14
CA ASP A 132 26.47 -41.40 51.58
C ASP A 132 25.45 -42.56 51.64
N GLY A 133 24.14 -42.25 51.52
CA GLY A 133 23.04 -43.21 51.61
C GLY A 133 22.02 -43.12 50.47
N SER A 134 21.02 -44.02 50.46
CA SER A 134 20.02 -44.08 49.38
C SER A 134 19.14 -42.82 49.31
N ASP A 135 18.85 -42.17 50.44
CA ASP A 135 17.84 -41.09 50.51
C ASP A 135 18.08 -40.04 51.63
N TYR A 136 19.31 -39.88 52.13
CA TYR A 136 19.61 -38.86 53.14
C TYR A 136 20.95 -38.15 52.87
N CYS A 137 21.07 -36.95 53.44
CA CYS A 137 22.34 -36.23 53.56
C CYS A 137 22.73 -36.23 55.04
N ASP A 138 23.95 -36.64 55.36
CA ASP A 138 24.45 -36.76 56.74
C ASP A 138 25.39 -35.62 57.16
N THR A 139 26.14 -35.89 58.23
CA THR A 139 26.93 -34.91 58.97
C THR A 139 28.37 -34.88 58.48
N HIS A 140 28.79 -33.72 57.99
CA HIS A 140 30.12 -33.52 57.40
C HIS A 140 30.68 -32.15 57.75
N THR A 141 31.94 -31.94 57.38
CA THR A 141 32.67 -30.67 57.49
C THR A 141 31.99 -29.59 56.65
N GLY A 142 32.33 -28.33 56.93
CA GLY A 142 31.60 -27.17 56.44
C GLY A 142 32.01 -26.81 55.02
N GLU A 143 31.06 -26.77 54.09
CA GLU A 143 31.35 -26.51 52.69
C GLU A 143 30.80 -25.15 52.27
N VAL A 144 31.60 -24.38 51.52
CA VAL A 144 31.17 -23.07 51.02
C VAL A 144 30.24 -23.23 49.83
N VAL A 145 28.94 -23.06 50.09
CA VAL A 145 27.89 -23.08 49.08
C VAL A 145 27.55 -21.65 48.68
N ASN A 146 27.63 -21.36 47.39
CA ASN A 146 27.31 -20.07 46.79
C ASN A 146 25.97 -20.15 46.06
N TRP A 147 25.28 -19.02 46.00
CA TRP A 147 24.06 -18.89 45.23
C TRP A 147 23.99 -17.56 44.48
N PHE A 148 23.25 -17.54 43.38
CA PHE A 148 22.76 -16.31 42.78
C PHE A 148 21.27 -16.41 42.47
N ALA A 149 20.61 -15.25 42.43
CA ALA A 149 19.22 -15.08 42.10
C ALA A 149 19.03 -13.89 41.13
N MET A 150 18.09 -14.02 40.20
CA MET A 150 17.73 -12.99 39.23
C MET A 150 16.25 -13.10 38.83
N GLU A 151 15.71 -12.06 38.18
CA GLU A 151 14.38 -12.16 37.58
C GLU A 151 14.38 -13.12 36.38
N ASP A 152 13.24 -13.78 36.17
CA ASP A 152 12.97 -14.49 34.93
C ASP A 152 12.97 -13.53 33.74
N GLY A 153 13.66 -13.91 32.66
CA GLY A 153 13.81 -13.11 31.45
C GLY A 153 15.25 -13.03 30.95
N ASP A 154 15.50 -12.08 30.06
CA ASP A 154 16.83 -11.87 29.47
C ASP A 154 17.82 -11.32 30.49
N ILE A 155 19.03 -11.88 30.50
CA ILE A 155 20.15 -11.38 31.31
C ILE A 155 20.66 -10.09 30.67
N LYS A 156 20.61 -8.97 31.41
CA LYS A 156 21.11 -7.67 30.97
C LYS A 156 22.34 -7.27 31.78
N ILE A 157 23.39 -6.87 31.07
CA ILE A 157 24.61 -6.28 31.65
C ILE A 157 24.36 -4.78 31.80
N ASN A 158 24.47 -4.28 33.02
CA ASN A 158 24.58 -2.85 33.29
C ASN A 158 25.96 -2.42 32.77
N GLY A 159 26.04 -1.34 31.98
CA GLY A 159 27.33 -0.71 31.64
C GLY A 159 28.22 -1.45 30.62
N GLY A 160 28.03 -1.16 29.32
CA GLY A 160 29.01 -1.48 28.26
C GLY A 160 28.43 -2.15 27.02
N GLY A 161 27.14 -2.48 27.03
CA GLY A 161 26.38 -2.64 25.80
C GLY A 161 26.21 -1.26 25.21
N ASP A 162 26.88 -1.04 24.08
CA ASP A 162 26.62 0.03 23.15
C ASP A 162 25.15 0.49 23.15
N ILE A 163 24.86 1.59 23.86
CA ILE A 163 23.51 2.14 23.91
C ILE A 163 23.36 2.96 22.63
N GLU A 164 23.03 2.28 21.54
CA GLU A 164 22.48 2.87 20.34
C GLU A 164 21.36 3.82 20.76
N SER A 165 21.66 5.12 20.78
CA SER A 165 20.75 6.11 21.36
C SER A 165 19.74 6.52 20.31
N ALA A 166 18.49 6.15 20.49
CA ALA A 166 17.40 6.82 19.79
C ALA A 166 17.32 8.28 20.26
N LYS A 167 17.09 9.20 19.31
CA LYS A 167 16.79 10.61 19.59
C LYS A 167 15.29 10.79 19.82
N ASP A 168 14.92 11.97 20.31
CA ASP A 168 13.52 12.37 20.43
C ASP A 168 12.85 12.46 19.06
N TRP A 169 11.53 12.27 19.07
CA TRP A 169 10.70 12.39 17.87
C TRP A 169 10.53 13.84 17.44
N GLN A 170 10.86 14.13 16.18
CA GLN A 170 10.40 15.33 15.48
C GLN A 170 9.02 15.04 14.87
N ASN A 171 8.00 15.73 15.36
CA ASN A 171 6.61 15.55 14.92
C ASN A 171 6.25 16.53 13.80
N TYR A 172 5.43 16.06 12.86
CA TYR A 172 4.83 16.81 11.76
C TYR A 172 3.33 16.50 11.75
N ASN A 173 2.52 17.47 12.16
CA ASN A 173 1.08 17.28 12.33
C ASN A 173 0.32 17.92 11.16
N ASP A 174 -0.81 17.32 10.79
CA ASP A 174 -1.75 17.80 9.78
C ASP A 174 -1.05 18.21 8.47
N THR A 175 -0.17 17.33 7.96
CA THR A 175 0.70 17.65 6.83
C THR A 175 -0.07 17.94 5.53
N PHE A 176 -1.34 17.57 5.46
CA PHE A 176 -2.25 17.89 4.36
C PHE A 176 -3.52 18.60 4.79
N SER A 177 -3.96 19.55 3.97
CA SER A 177 -5.26 20.21 4.10
C SER A 177 -6.36 19.61 3.23
N SER A 178 -6.02 18.73 2.28
CA SER A 178 -6.97 18.11 1.35
C SER A 178 -7.23 16.66 1.66
N ASP A 179 -8.49 16.26 1.51
CA ASP A 179 -8.89 14.87 1.64
C ASP A 179 -8.48 14.03 0.42
N TRP A 180 -8.17 12.77 0.68
CA TRP A 180 -7.82 11.77 -0.32
C TRP A 180 -8.75 10.56 -0.22
N LYS A 181 -8.86 9.78 -1.30
CA LYS A 181 -9.57 8.50 -1.36
C LYS A 181 -8.71 7.46 -2.06
N ASN A 182 -8.88 6.20 -1.69
CA ASN A 182 -8.23 5.06 -2.35
C ASN A 182 -6.71 5.24 -2.41
N ILE A 183 -6.10 5.67 -1.30
CA ILE A 183 -4.65 5.77 -1.22
C ILE A 183 -4.06 4.37 -1.38
N THR A 184 -3.25 4.21 -2.42
CA THR A 184 -2.55 2.95 -2.74
C THR A 184 -1.12 2.96 -2.23
N GLU A 185 -0.51 4.13 -2.15
CA GLU A 185 0.89 4.31 -1.75
C GLU A 185 1.09 5.70 -1.14
N ILE A 186 1.94 5.78 -0.13
CA ILE A 186 2.47 7.05 0.40
C ILE A 186 3.99 6.94 0.36
N ASN A 187 4.68 7.95 -0.17
CA ASN A 187 6.13 8.01 -0.25
C ASN A 187 6.63 9.17 0.61
N ILE A 188 7.38 8.87 1.66
CA ILE A 188 8.01 9.90 2.50
C ILE A 188 9.46 10.03 2.04
N THR A 189 9.86 11.23 1.64
CA THR A 189 11.24 11.52 1.23
C THR A 189 11.85 12.55 2.16
N VAL A 190 13.03 12.23 2.71
CA VAL A 190 13.83 13.16 3.51
C VAL A 190 15.09 13.54 2.76
N TYR A 191 15.49 14.81 2.84
CA TYR A 191 16.81 15.26 2.38
C TYR A 191 17.74 15.39 3.57
N VAL A 192 18.64 14.42 3.70
CA VAL A 192 19.71 14.42 4.71
C VAL A 192 20.79 15.38 4.26
N SER A 193 21.01 16.41 5.06
CA SER A 193 21.94 17.53 4.83
C SER A 193 23.29 17.35 5.52
N VAL A 194 23.33 16.58 6.61
CA VAL A 194 24.53 16.19 7.36
C VAL A 194 24.41 14.70 7.65
N TYR A 195 25.50 13.97 7.41
CA TYR A 195 25.64 12.57 7.78
C TYR A 195 27.08 12.33 8.24
N ASN A 196 27.23 11.93 9.50
CA ASN A 196 28.47 11.51 10.11
C ASN A 196 28.20 10.20 10.85
N SER A 197 28.91 9.13 10.49
CA SER A 197 28.84 7.81 11.12
C SER A 197 30.16 7.42 11.79
N SER A 198 31.00 8.41 12.12
CA SER A 198 32.34 8.17 12.68
C SER A 198 32.31 7.52 14.06
N GLY A 199 31.26 7.78 14.85
CA GLY A 199 31.03 7.13 16.14
C GLY A 199 30.85 5.64 15.93
N SER A 200 29.90 5.27 15.09
CA SER A 200 29.60 3.87 14.77
C SER A 200 30.76 3.15 14.10
N THR A 201 31.39 3.80 13.12
CA THR A 201 32.51 3.21 12.38
C THR A 201 33.65 2.82 13.32
N GLN A 202 33.95 3.66 14.31
CA GLN A 202 35.03 3.40 15.26
C GLN A 202 34.67 2.31 16.30
N LYS A 203 33.38 2.17 16.62
CA LYS A 203 32.88 1.11 17.51
C LYS A 203 32.66 -0.23 16.81
N GLY A 204 32.43 -0.23 15.50
CA GLY A 204 32.21 -1.44 14.70
C GLY A 204 30.80 -2.02 14.82
N ASN A 205 29.78 -1.16 14.92
CA ASN A 205 28.36 -1.46 15.14
C ASN A 205 27.47 -0.86 14.02
N ASN A 206 26.19 -0.63 14.30
CA ASN A 206 25.23 -0.11 13.33
C ASN A 206 25.49 1.37 13.04
N ASN A 207 25.37 1.79 11.78
CA ASN A 207 25.46 3.21 11.42
C ASN A 207 24.18 3.95 11.78
N PRO A 208 24.24 5.27 12.05
CA PRO A 208 23.07 6.06 12.37
C PRO A 208 22.09 6.08 11.20
N ASP A 209 20.80 6.06 11.52
CA ASP A 209 19.70 6.08 10.55
C ASP A 209 18.54 6.94 11.06
N LEU A 210 17.52 7.12 10.22
CA LEU A 210 16.25 7.75 10.56
C LEU A 210 15.14 6.70 10.57
N GLN A 211 14.32 6.72 11.62
CA GLN A 211 13.12 5.91 11.74
C GLN A 211 11.86 6.74 11.50
N LEU A 212 10.87 6.16 10.82
CA LEU A 212 9.59 6.77 10.53
C LEU A 212 8.44 6.06 11.26
N GLU A 213 7.59 6.86 11.89
CA GLU A 213 6.26 6.47 12.33
C GLU A 213 5.19 7.36 11.72
N MET A 214 4.03 6.78 11.42
CA MET A 214 2.89 7.49 10.83
C MET A 214 1.61 7.19 11.61
N TYR A 215 0.80 8.22 11.83
CA TYR A 215 -0.46 8.08 12.55
C TYR A 215 -1.52 7.43 11.67
N ASN A 216 -2.19 6.39 12.17
CA ASN A 216 -3.22 5.68 11.41
C ASN A 216 -4.65 6.13 11.75
N GLY A 217 -4.81 7.21 12.52
CA GLY A 217 -6.10 7.67 13.06
C GLY A 217 -6.40 7.17 14.47
N SER A 218 -5.56 6.32 15.06
CA SER A 218 -5.67 5.88 16.45
C SER A 218 -4.32 5.90 17.17
N ASP A 219 -3.27 5.38 16.53
CA ASP A 219 -1.91 5.32 17.08
C ASP A 219 -0.85 5.65 16.03
N PHE A 220 0.36 5.99 16.47
CA PHE A 220 1.55 6.02 15.62
C PHE A 220 2.05 4.60 15.36
N VAL A 221 2.20 4.24 14.08
CA VAL A 221 2.63 2.91 13.63
C VAL A 221 4.03 3.01 13.03
N GLY A 222 4.93 2.09 13.43
CA GLY A 222 6.26 1.93 12.86
C GLY A 222 6.20 1.52 11.39
N VAL A 223 6.72 2.38 10.51
CA VAL A 223 6.67 2.14 9.05
C VAL A 223 8.00 1.65 8.50
N GLY A 224 9.10 1.94 9.19
CA GLY A 224 10.44 1.43 8.88
C GLY A 224 11.52 2.48 9.06
N ASN A 225 12.72 2.19 8.54
CA ASN A 225 13.89 3.06 8.59
C ASN A 225 14.27 3.51 7.18
N PHE A 226 14.85 4.71 7.05
CA PHE A 226 15.21 5.31 5.76
C PHE A 226 16.47 4.69 5.12
N SER A 227 17.23 3.87 5.85
CA SER A 227 18.50 3.29 5.39
C SER A 227 19.49 4.36 4.93
N VAL A 228 19.63 5.42 5.72
CA VAL A 228 20.51 6.55 5.43
C VAL A 228 21.97 6.08 5.42
N ASN A 229 22.68 6.39 4.33
CA ASN A 229 24.09 6.02 4.14
C ASN A 229 24.96 7.19 3.64
N GLY A 230 24.45 8.42 3.78
CA GLY A 230 25.12 9.63 3.30
C GLY A 230 24.20 10.84 3.24
N VAL A 231 24.71 11.91 2.61
CA VAL A 231 23.93 13.12 2.29
C VAL A 231 23.14 12.89 1.01
N GLY A 232 21.85 13.23 0.99
CA GLY A 232 21.00 13.05 -0.18
C GLY A 232 19.53 12.81 0.15
N ASN A 233 18.76 12.41 -0.87
CA ASN A 233 17.36 12.04 -0.72
C ASN A 233 17.21 10.55 -0.38
N PHE A 234 16.43 10.26 0.66
CA PHE A 234 16.07 8.91 1.06
C PHE A 234 14.55 8.80 1.12
N THR A 235 13.99 7.79 0.46
CA THR A 235 12.55 7.61 0.32
C THR A 235 12.10 6.30 0.95
N LEU A 236 11.06 6.37 1.78
CA LEU A 236 10.37 5.23 2.34
C LEU A 236 8.96 5.13 1.75
N THR A 237 8.66 3.98 1.14
CA THR A 237 7.35 3.66 0.58
C THR A 237 6.49 2.94 1.62
N VAL A 238 5.33 3.49 1.90
CA VAL A 238 4.46 3.10 3.01
C VAL A 238 3.36 2.17 2.51
N SER A 239 3.54 0.88 2.77
CA SER A 239 2.58 -0.18 2.39
C SER A 239 1.68 -0.64 3.54
N ASP A 240 1.70 0.01 4.70
CA ASP A 240 0.78 -0.29 5.80
C ASP A 240 -0.66 0.12 5.44
N ALA A 241 -1.60 -0.84 5.47
CA ALA A 241 -2.99 -0.60 5.08
C ALA A 241 -3.76 0.26 6.09
N THR A 242 -3.41 0.20 7.38
CA THR A 242 -4.06 1.00 8.43
C THR A 242 -3.68 2.46 8.30
N VAL A 243 -2.40 2.75 8.02
CA VAL A 243 -1.93 4.11 7.74
C VAL A 243 -2.62 4.67 6.49
N ARG A 244 -2.64 3.92 5.38
CA ARG A 244 -3.33 4.37 4.15
C ARG A 244 -4.83 4.58 4.32
N ALA A 245 -5.49 3.82 5.19
CA ALA A 245 -6.90 4.04 5.52
C ALA A 245 -7.09 5.31 6.37
N GLY A 246 -6.27 5.46 7.42
CA GLY A 246 -6.32 6.62 8.32
C GLY A 246 -6.05 7.95 7.62
N TRP A 247 -5.07 7.97 6.72
CA TRP A 247 -4.61 9.13 5.97
C TRP A 247 -5.58 9.63 4.89
N GLN A 248 -6.71 8.95 4.68
CA GLN A 248 -7.82 9.51 3.89
C GLN A 248 -8.55 10.65 4.62
N THR A 249 -8.30 10.80 5.93
CA THR A 249 -8.77 11.91 6.76
C THR A 249 -7.62 12.91 6.99
N PRO A 250 -7.75 14.20 6.59
CA PRO A 250 -6.70 15.20 6.72
C PRO A 250 -6.14 15.35 8.13
N ALA A 251 -7.02 15.32 9.13
CA ALA A 251 -6.67 15.44 10.55
C ALA A 251 -5.85 14.26 11.11
N ASN A 252 -5.64 13.21 10.31
CA ASN A 252 -4.81 12.06 10.68
C ASN A 252 -3.47 12.05 9.93
N THR A 253 -3.18 13.07 9.12
CA THR A 253 -1.97 13.11 8.27
C THR A 253 -0.73 13.53 9.05
N ASP A 254 -0.52 12.87 10.18
CA ASP A 254 0.58 13.09 11.11
C ASP A 254 1.67 12.05 10.90
N LEU A 255 2.92 12.50 10.94
CA LEU A 255 4.09 11.62 10.95
C LEU A 255 5.12 12.13 11.95
N ARG A 256 6.01 11.23 12.37
CA ARG A 256 7.16 11.60 13.19
C ARG A 256 8.40 10.85 12.76
N ILE A 257 9.53 11.54 12.85
CA ILE A 257 10.85 11.03 12.46
C ILE A 257 11.79 11.19 13.64
N ARG A 258 12.63 10.19 13.91
CA ARG A 258 13.71 10.29 14.91
C ARG A 258 15.00 9.68 14.37
N GLY A 259 16.11 10.12 14.93
CA GLY A 259 17.39 9.44 14.78
C GLY A 259 17.43 8.13 15.59
N ILE A 260 18.04 7.09 15.03
CA ILE A 260 18.33 5.82 15.69
C ILE A 260 19.80 5.45 15.44
N ASP A 261 20.31 4.52 16.23
CA ASP A 261 21.67 3.99 16.10
C ASP A 261 22.76 5.08 16.20
N PHE A 262 22.61 5.99 17.16
CA PHE A 262 23.60 7.05 17.40
C PHE A 262 24.61 6.66 18.46
N ASP A 263 25.87 6.79 18.07
CA ASP A 263 27.03 6.61 18.91
C ASP A 263 27.78 7.88 19.25
N TYR A 264 28.42 7.80 20.42
CA TYR A 264 29.43 8.74 20.83
C TYR A 264 30.68 7.96 21.24
N ASN A 265 31.81 8.29 20.61
CA ASN A 265 33.12 7.71 20.88
C ASN A 265 34.20 8.81 21.00
N GLY A 266 33.83 9.91 21.67
CA GLY A 266 34.70 11.06 21.92
C GLY A 266 34.41 12.28 21.04
N SER A 267 35.17 13.36 21.24
CA SER A 267 34.90 14.66 20.61
C SER A 267 35.13 14.72 19.10
N SER A 268 35.76 13.70 18.52
CA SER A 268 36.06 13.61 17.08
C SER A 268 35.41 12.42 16.38
N ASN A 269 34.86 11.46 17.14
CA ASN A 269 34.16 10.28 16.61
C ASN A 269 32.78 10.22 17.26
N PHE A 270 31.80 10.78 16.57
CA PHE A 270 30.41 10.82 17.00
C PHE A 270 29.52 10.76 15.77
N ASP A 271 28.29 10.33 15.98
CA ASP A 271 27.32 10.29 14.91
C ASP A 271 26.47 11.55 14.88
N ASP A 272 26.13 11.96 13.65
CA ASP A 272 25.31 13.12 13.39
C ASP A 272 24.48 12.92 12.13
N ILE A 273 23.19 13.15 12.23
CA ILE A 273 22.28 13.22 11.09
C ILE A 273 21.43 14.46 11.26
N ASN A 274 21.41 15.30 10.22
CA ASN A 274 20.51 16.43 10.13
C ASN A 274 19.82 16.44 8.77
N TRP A 275 18.53 16.74 8.71
CA TRP A 275 17.76 16.83 7.47
C TRP A 275 17.11 18.21 7.35
N THR A 276 17.05 18.74 6.13
CA THR A 276 16.50 20.08 5.84
C THR A 276 15.31 20.05 4.90
N GLY A 277 14.92 18.87 4.41
CA GLY A 277 13.79 18.69 3.52
C GLY A 277 12.98 17.46 3.89
N LEU A 278 11.65 17.59 3.78
CA LEU A 278 10.67 16.53 3.91
C LEU A 278 9.62 16.71 2.82
N TRP A 279 9.41 15.70 1.99
CA TRP A 279 8.36 15.68 0.96
C TRP A 279 7.50 14.43 1.13
N ILE A 280 6.21 14.59 0.88
CA ILE A 280 5.24 13.51 0.99
C ILE A 280 4.51 13.38 -0.34
N GLY A 281 4.68 12.24 -1.00
CA GLY A 281 3.95 11.87 -2.21
C GLY A 281 2.80 10.92 -1.86
N ILE A 282 1.59 11.20 -2.35
CA ILE A 282 0.43 10.32 -2.19
C ILE A 282 -0.03 9.84 -3.56
N ASN A 283 -0.14 8.53 -3.71
CA ASN A 283 -0.78 7.92 -4.87
C ASN A 283 -2.22 7.53 -4.52
N GLY A 284 -3.18 8.37 -4.91
CA GLY A 284 -4.60 8.20 -4.65
C GLY A 284 -5.45 9.21 -5.41
N ALA A 285 -6.76 9.18 -5.18
CA ALA A 285 -7.69 10.16 -5.74
C ALA A 285 -7.85 11.34 -4.77
N ARG A 286 -7.56 12.55 -5.24
CA ARG A 286 -7.76 13.77 -4.44
C ARG A 286 -9.20 14.26 -4.60
N TRP A 287 -9.86 14.57 -3.49
CA TRP A 287 -11.17 15.22 -3.55
C TRP A 287 -11.05 16.66 -4.02
N THR A 288 -11.93 17.06 -4.92
CA THR A 288 -12.06 18.45 -5.40
C THR A 288 -13.34 19.03 -4.83
N GLU A 289 -13.25 20.19 -4.18
CA GLU A 289 -14.43 20.91 -3.72
C GLU A 289 -15.17 21.48 -4.94
N ILE A 290 -16.44 21.10 -5.09
CA ILE A 290 -17.31 21.58 -6.18
C ILE A 290 -18.13 22.82 -5.77
N GLY A 291 -18.22 23.12 -4.48
CA GLY A 291 -18.91 24.28 -3.93
C GLY A 291 -19.62 24.00 -2.61
N ASN A 292 -20.27 25.02 -2.07
CA ASN A 292 -21.08 24.96 -0.85
C ASN A 292 -22.38 25.77 -1.04
N HIS A 293 -23.36 25.52 -0.19
CA HIS A 293 -24.62 26.28 -0.14
C HIS A 293 -25.17 26.27 1.28
N SER A 294 -25.97 27.28 1.63
CA SER A 294 -26.74 27.30 2.88
C SER A 294 -28.13 26.70 2.64
N GLU A 295 -28.72 26.05 3.64
CA GLU A 295 -30.14 25.67 3.55
C GLU A 295 -31.02 26.92 3.42
N PRO A 296 -32.05 26.93 2.53
CA PRO A 296 -32.53 25.87 1.64
C PRO A 296 -32.04 26.00 0.18
N ALA A 297 -30.94 26.72 -0.06
CA ALA A 297 -30.43 26.95 -1.41
C ALA A 297 -30.03 25.64 -2.09
N THR A 298 -29.91 25.67 -3.42
CA THR A 298 -29.43 24.55 -4.22
C THR A 298 -28.07 24.91 -4.80
N LEU A 299 -27.12 23.97 -4.77
CA LEU A 299 -25.86 24.09 -5.49
C LEU A 299 -26.03 23.60 -6.93
N SER A 300 -25.81 24.48 -7.91
CA SER A 300 -25.75 24.09 -9.32
C SER A 300 -24.30 23.77 -9.71
N TRP A 301 -24.07 22.57 -10.24
CA TRP A 301 -22.76 22.13 -10.75
C TRP A 301 -22.81 22.01 -12.27
N ASN A 302 -21.97 22.78 -12.97
CA ASN A 302 -21.84 22.69 -14.42
C ASN A 302 -20.89 21.54 -14.79
N THR A 303 -21.42 20.47 -15.37
CA THR A 303 -20.66 19.27 -15.77
C THR A 303 -20.23 19.27 -17.23
N THR A 304 -20.51 20.33 -18.01
CA THR A 304 -20.32 20.35 -19.48
C THR A 304 -18.87 20.08 -19.94
N ALA A 305 -17.89 20.47 -19.12
CA ALA A 305 -16.47 20.26 -19.41
C ALA A 305 -15.91 18.94 -18.86
N LEU A 306 -16.72 18.17 -18.13
CA LEU A 306 -16.32 16.89 -17.58
C LEU A 306 -16.56 15.81 -18.63
N PRO A 307 -15.67 14.82 -18.77
CA PRO A 307 -15.94 13.69 -19.65
C PRO A 307 -17.09 12.84 -19.09
N ASP A 308 -17.66 11.99 -19.96
CA ASP A 308 -18.61 10.96 -19.51
C ASP A 308 -17.93 10.04 -18.50
N GLN A 309 -18.59 9.85 -17.35
CA GLN A 309 -18.06 9.07 -16.24
C GLN A 309 -19.20 8.34 -15.55
N THR A 310 -18.96 7.07 -15.22
CA THR A 310 -19.90 6.27 -14.43
C THR A 310 -19.47 6.25 -12.97
N CYS A 311 -20.44 6.33 -12.07
CA CYS A 311 -20.22 6.20 -10.64
C CYS A 311 -19.21 7.20 -10.05
N VAL A 312 -19.33 8.46 -10.44
CA VAL A 312 -18.59 9.58 -9.84
C VAL A 312 -18.99 9.70 -8.37
N ASP A 313 -18.02 9.49 -7.49
CA ASP A 313 -18.18 9.63 -6.06
C ASP A 313 -18.53 11.08 -5.68
N LEU A 314 -19.66 11.26 -4.99
CA LEU A 314 -20.03 12.54 -4.37
C LEU A 314 -20.14 12.39 -2.87
N ARG A 315 -19.69 13.42 -2.14
CA ARG A 315 -19.89 13.50 -0.71
C ARG A 315 -20.15 14.94 -0.29
N SER A 316 -20.94 15.11 0.75
CA SER A 316 -21.21 16.41 1.36
C SER A 316 -21.01 16.33 2.86
N ARG A 317 -20.75 17.48 3.49
CA ARG A 317 -20.74 17.64 4.94
C ARG A 317 -21.34 19.00 5.29
N ALA A 318 -21.96 19.09 6.45
CA ALA A 318 -22.44 20.36 6.98
C ALA A 318 -21.32 21.07 7.74
N ILE A 319 -21.37 22.40 7.76
CA ILE A 319 -20.54 23.26 8.61
C ILE A 319 -21.45 24.26 9.32
N ASP A 320 -21.21 24.48 10.61
CA ASP A 320 -21.79 25.62 11.32
C ASP A 320 -20.96 26.88 11.05
N LEU A 321 -21.44 27.71 10.11
CA LEU A 321 -20.79 28.98 9.72
C LEU A 321 -20.87 30.06 10.81
N THR A 322 -21.76 29.90 11.80
CA THR A 322 -21.98 30.88 12.88
C THR A 322 -21.40 30.46 14.22
N GLY A 323 -20.84 29.24 14.29
CA GLY A 323 -20.24 28.67 15.50
C GLY A 323 -18.75 28.37 15.37
N SER A 324 -18.35 27.17 15.77
CA SER A 324 -16.95 26.76 15.96
C SER A 324 -16.20 26.33 14.70
N ASN A 325 -16.77 26.52 13.49
CA ASN A 325 -16.29 25.88 12.26
C ASN A 325 -16.19 24.34 12.39
N THR A 326 -17.04 23.74 13.23
CA THR A 326 -17.10 22.29 13.35
C THR A 326 -17.85 21.73 12.16
N TYR A 327 -17.19 20.82 11.45
CA TYR A 327 -17.78 20.09 10.34
C TYR A 327 -18.45 18.81 10.83
N SER A 328 -19.54 18.41 10.18
CA SER A 328 -20.04 17.04 10.31
C SER A 328 -19.10 16.05 9.63
N ASN A 329 -19.27 14.76 9.91
CA ASN A 329 -18.74 13.71 9.06
C ASN A 329 -19.28 13.84 7.63
N TYR A 330 -18.50 13.36 6.66
CA TYR A 330 -18.95 13.26 5.27
C TYR A 330 -20.09 12.25 5.12
N TYR A 331 -21.08 12.60 4.30
CA TYR A 331 -22.21 11.78 3.91
C TYR A 331 -22.11 11.41 2.43
N THR A 332 -22.32 10.13 2.11
CA THR A 332 -22.08 9.52 0.78
C THR A 332 -23.26 8.66 0.27
N LYS A 333 -24.47 8.78 0.84
CA LYS A 333 -25.57 7.90 0.42
C LYS A 333 -25.99 8.20 -1.01
N GLY A 334 -25.96 7.18 -1.88
CA GLY A 334 -26.25 7.34 -3.31
C GLY A 334 -25.15 8.04 -4.09
N ALA A 335 -23.90 8.05 -3.58
CA ALA A 335 -22.74 8.72 -4.15
C ALA A 335 -22.30 8.24 -5.55
N CYS A 336 -23.08 7.38 -6.23
CA CYS A 336 -22.76 6.91 -7.57
C CYS A 336 -23.53 7.78 -8.56
N LEU A 337 -22.96 8.90 -8.99
CA LEU A 337 -23.54 9.76 -10.02
C LEU A 337 -22.98 9.36 -11.40
N ASN A 338 -23.85 9.20 -12.39
CA ASN A 338 -23.42 9.05 -13.79
C ASN A 338 -23.49 10.40 -14.49
N ILE A 339 -22.39 10.79 -15.14
CA ILE A 339 -22.33 11.95 -16.02
C ILE A 339 -22.32 11.40 -17.45
N SER A 340 -23.33 11.78 -18.24
CA SER A 340 -23.39 11.46 -19.67
C SER A 340 -23.88 12.65 -20.46
N HIS A 341 -23.25 12.91 -21.59
CA HIS A 341 -23.66 13.97 -22.52
C HIS A 341 -24.47 13.36 -23.67
N ALA A 342 -25.55 14.03 -24.08
CA ALA A 342 -26.29 13.62 -25.27
C ALA A 342 -25.40 13.78 -26.52
N THR A 343 -25.29 12.74 -27.34
CA THR A 343 -24.63 12.85 -28.64
C THR A 343 -25.48 13.73 -29.56
N LEU A 344 -24.89 14.77 -30.15
CA LEU A 344 -25.57 15.56 -31.18
C LEU A 344 -25.85 14.68 -32.39
N GLU A 345 -27.09 14.63 -32.84
CA GLU A 345 -27.46 14.02 -34.11
C GLU A 345 -27.04 14.97 -35.25
N ILE A 346 -26.27 14.45 -36.19
CA ILE A 346 -25.72 15.21 -37.32
C ILE A 346 -26.13 14.49 -38.60
N ILE A 347 -26.74 15.25 -39.50
CA ILE A 347 -26.92 14.89 -40.92
C ILE A 347 -26.15 15.93 -41.74
N ASP A 348 -25.22 15.44 -42.55
CA ASP A 348 -24.43 16.24 -43.46
C ASP A 348 -24.46 15.59 -44.85
N ILE A 349 -24.90 16.36 -45.84
CA ILE A 349 -25.05 15.90 -47.22
C ILE A 349 -24.45 16.88 -48.21
N THR A 350 -23.80 16.33 -49.23
CA THR A 350 -23.31 17.09 -50.39
C THR A 350 -24.05 16.66 -51.65
N LEU A 351 -24.51 17.62 -52.45
CA LEU A 351 -25.01 17.38 -53.79
C LEU A 351 -23.89 17.64 -54.81
N SER A 352 -23.62 16.67 -55.68
CA SER A 352 -22.65 16.80 -56.77
C SER A 352 -23.25 16.41 -58.12
N SER A 353 -22.59 16.84 -59.19
CA SER A 353 -23.02 16.63 -60.58
C SER A 353 -24.26 17.44 -61.01
N ALA A 354 -24.57 18.56 -60.35
CA ALA A 354 -25.55 19.54 -60.82
C ALA A 354 -24.91 20.53 -61.83
N PRO A 355 -25.67 21.16 -62.76
CA PRO A 355 -27.13 21.09 -62.93
C PRO A 355 -27.60 19.84 -63.69
N ILE A 356 -28.92 19.57 -63.64
CA ILE A 356 -29.59 18.55 -64.47
C ILE A 356 -29.94 19.19 -65.82
N ASP A 357 -29.41 18.65 -66.91
CA ASP A 357 -29.61 19.21 -68.26
C ASP A 357 -30.15 18.14 -69.22
N PHE A 358 -31.18 18.49 -69.99
CA PHE A 358 -31.81 17.64 -70.99
C PHE A 358 -31.47 18.06 -72.43
N GLY A 359 -30.71 19.15 -72.61
CA GLY A 359 -30.37 19.70 -73.91
C GLY A 359 -31.58 20.28 -74.66
N SER A 360 -31.53 20.20 -75.99
CA SER A 360 -32.62 20.67 -76.86
C SER A 360 -33.52 19.51 -77.24
N LEU A 361 -34.81 19.61 -76.88
CA LEU A 361 -35.82 18.59 -77.11
C LEU A 361 -37.01 19.18 -77.87
N ASN A 362 -37.58 18.41 -78.80
CA ASN A 362 -38.80 18.79 -79.49
C ASN A 362 -40.03 18.58 -78.58
N PRO A 363 -41.08 19.40 -78.69
CA PRO A 363 -42.36 19.11 -78.04
C PRO A 363 -42.91 17.73 -78.42
N GLY A 364 -43.51 17.04 -77.45
CA GLY A 364 -44.11 15.71 -77.64
C GLY A 364 -43.15 14.53 -77.44
N VAL A 365 -41.87 14.76 -77.11
CA VAL A 365 -40.97 13.67 -76.72
C VAL A 365 -41.28 13.17 -75.32
N SER A 366 -41.09 11.87 -75.09
CA SER A 366 -41.34 11.24 -73.79
C SER A 366 -40.09 10.57 -73.25
N LEU A 367 -39.93 10.62 -71.92
CA LEU A 367 -38.89 9.94 -71.14
C LEU A 367 -37.48 10.12 -71.71
N GLN A 368 -37.12 11.34 -72.10
CA GLN A 368 -35.77 11.67 -72.53
C GLN A 368 -34.88 11.80 -71.28
N SER A 369 -33.80 11.02 -71.22
CA SER A 369 -32.85 11.11 -70.10
C SER A 369 -32.10 12.44 -70.11
N ALA A 370 -31.68 12.91 -68.94
CA ALA A 370 -30.71 13.98 -68.86
C ALA A 370 -29.38 13.57 -69.54
N LEU A 371 -28.62 14.56 -69.99
CA LEU A 371 -27.34 14.38 -70.67
C LEU A 371 -26.30 13.78 -69.71
N ALA A 372 -25.54 12.80 -70.20
CA ALA A 372 -24.46 12.19 -69.42
C ALA A 372 -23.45 13.24 -68.96
N GLY A 373 -23.18 13.28 -67.64
CA GLY A 373 -22.29 14.28 -67.03
C GLY A 373 -22.95 15.59 -66.64
N SER A 374 -24.25 15.79 -66.94
CA SER A 374 -25.03 16.98 -66.56
C SER A 374 -26.23 16.58 -65.70
N GLY A 375 -25.97 16.13 -64.46
CA GLY A 375 -27.01 15.66 -63.54
C GLY A 375 -27.54 14.27 -63.84
N TYR A 376 -26.82 13.49 -64.65
CA TYR A 376 -27.16 12.10 -64.98
C TYR A 376 -25.98 11.14 -64.71
N PRO A 377 -25.86 10.58 -63.49
CA PRO A 377 -26.71 10.85 -62.31
C PRO A 377 -26.32 12.12 -61.55
N LEU A 378 -27.30 12.72 -60.87
CA LEU A 378 -27.05 13.58 -59.70
C LEU A 378 -26.64 12.68 -58.53
N VAL A 379 -25.64 13.08 -57.74
CA VAL A 379 -25.16 12.26 -56.62
C VAL A 379 -25.38 13.01 -55.31
N VAL A 380 -26.13 12.36 -54.41
CA VAL A 380 -26.24 12.74 -53.00
C VAL A 380 -25.20 11.96 -52.22
N THR A 381 -24.24 12.65 -51.63
CA THR A 381 -23.23 12.07 -50.75
C THR A 381 -23.64 12.31 -49.31
N ILE A 382 -23.87 11.24 -48.56
CA ILE A 382 -24.05 11.29 -47.10
C ILE A 382 -22.66 11.25 -46.49
N GLU A 383 -22.26 12.37 -45.90
CA GLU A 383 -20.88 12.60 -45.47
C GLU A 383 -20.52 11.76 -44.24
N SER A 384 -19.22 11.54 -44.06
CA SER A 384 -18.69 10.66 -43.01
C SER A 384 -19.06 11.08 -41.59
N ILE A 385 -19.36 12.37 -41.37
CA ILE A 385 -19.76 12.92 -40.06
C ILE A 385 -21.21 12.60 -39.68
N THR A 386 -22.05 12.21 -40.64
CA THR A 386 -23.45 11.84 -40.38
C THR A 386 -23.50 10.62 -39.44
N ASN A 387 -24.19 10.76 -38.31
CA ASN A 387 -24.20 9.76 -37.24
C ASN A 387 -25.58 9.16 -36.93
N VAL A 388 -26.60 9.59 -37.65
CA VAL A 388 -27.96 9.03 -37.63
C VAL A 388 -28.30 8.38 -38.96
N ASP A 389 -29.28 7.48 -38.94
CA ASP A 389 -29.83 6.94 -40.19
C ASP A 389 -30.52 8.07 -40.96
N THR A 390 -30.48 8.04 -42.29
CA THR A 390 -30.96 9.14 -43.14
C THR A 390 -31.96 8.66 -44.18
N ASN A 391 -33.08 9.36 -44.29
CA ASN A 391 -34.10 9.20 -45.32
C ASN A 391 -33.92 10.28 -46.41
N LEU A 392 -34.07 9.92 -47.69
CA LEU A 392 -34.00 10.87 -48.81
C LEU A 392 -35.36 11.02 -49.49
N THR A 393 -35.86 12.25 -49.59
CA THR A 393 -37.07 12.60 -50.36
C THR A 393 -36.79 13.76 -51.31
N LEU A 394 -37.55 13.79 -52.41
CA LEU A 394 -37.41 14.81 -53.46
C LEU A 394 -38.73 15.54 -53.65
N MET A 395 -38.63 16.82 -54.02
CA MET A 395 -39.71 17.59 -54.62
C MET A 395 -39.16 18.45 -55.75
N GLY A 396 -40.03 18.87 -56.65
CA GLY A 396 -39.68 19.75 -57.76
C GLY A 396 -40.62 20.94 -57.87
N THR A 397 -40.28 21.88 -58.76
CA THR A 397 -41.18 22.95 -59.19
C THR A 397 -41.65 22.69 -60.62
N ASN A 398 -42.73 23.37 -61.04
CA ASN A 398 -43.10 23.39 -62.46
C ASN A 398 -41.94 23.90 -63.32
N PHE A 399 -41.89 23.44 -64.56
CA PHE A 399 -40.98 23.96 -65.56
C PHE A 399 -41.55 25.25 -66.10
N THR A 400 -40.78 26.33 -66.03
CA THR A 400 -41.20 27.65 -66.47
C THR A 400 -40.27 28.19 -67.54
N SER A 401 -40.88 28.75 -68.58
CA SER A 401 -40.30 29.60 -69.62
C SER A 401 -41.06 30.93 -69.60
N ALA A 402 -40.53 32.00 -70.21
CA ALA A 402 -41.01 33.37 -70.05
C ALA A 402 -42.53 33.59 -70.14
N SER A 403 -43.27 32.76 -70.89
CA SER A 403 -44.74 32.82 -70.97
C SER A 403 -45.43 31.45 -70.95
N PHE A 404 -44.69 30.36 -70.69
CA PHE A 404 -45.20 29.00 -70.77
C PHE A 404 -44.71 28.17 -69.60
N GLU A 405 -45.55 27.24 -69.15
CA GLU A 405 -45.18 26.29 -68.13
C GLU A 405 -45.67 24.88 -68.46
N PHE A 406 -45.04 23.90 -67.83
CA PHE A 406 -45.60 22.56 -67.70
C PHE A 406 -45.26 21.97 -66.34
N GLU A 407 -46.05 20.98 -65.94
CA GLU A 407 -46.09 20.50 -64.56
C GLU A 407 -44.81 19.77 -64.14
N ALA A 408 -44.48 19.81 -62.84
CA ALA A 408 -43.36 19.05 -62.29
C ALA A 408 -43.47 17.55 -62.61
N GLY A 409 -44.69 16.99 -62.70
CA GLY A 409 -44.93 15.57 -63.01
C GLY A 409 -44.39 15.10 -64.36
N ASN A 410 -44.09 16.03 -65.27
CA ASN A 410 -43.40 15.74 -66.53
C ASN A 410 -41.91 15.38 -66.35
N LEU A 411 -41.33 15.64 -65.19
CA LEU A 411 -40.04 15.12 -64.76
C LEU A 411 -40.26 13.85 -63.95
N SER A 412 -39.52 12.80 -64.24
CA SER A 412 -39.47 11.59 -63.44
C SER A 412 -38.03 11.31 -63.02
N TYR A 413 -37.86 10.62 -61.90
CA TYR A 413 -36.55 10.21 -61.41
C TYR A 413 -36.53 8.73 -61.03
N SER A 414 -35.32 8.20 -60.86
CA SER A 414 -35.07 6.85 -60.36
C SER A 414 -33.74 6.77 -59.62
N ASN A 415 -33.54 5.70 -58.86
CA ASN A 415 -32.27 5.44 -58.19
C ASN A 415 -31.40 4.46 -59.03
N ALA A 416 -30.22 4.09 -58.52
CA ALA A 416 -29.34 3.13 -59.20
C ALA A 416 -29.77 1.65 -59.11
N THR A 417 -30.82 1.32 -58.37
CA THR A 417 -31.17 -0.07 -58.04
C THR A 417 -32.48 -0.55 -58.65
N THR A 418 -33.21 0.33 -59.33
CA THR A 418 -34.46 0.00 -60.03
C THR A 418 -34.59 0.83 -61.31
N ASP A 419 -35.34 0.31 -62.28
CA ASP A 419 -35.74 1.05 -63.49
C ASP A 419 -37.09 1.77 -63.32
N VAL A 420 -37.74 1.59 -62.16
CA VAL A 420 -39.01 2.23 -61.82
C VAL A 420 -38.81 3.73 -61.71
N LYS A 421 -39.55 4.48 -62.53
CA LYS A 421 -39.51 5.94 -62.57
C LYS A 421 -40.66 6.49 -61.73
N THR A 422 -40.32 7.37 -60.81
CA THR A 422 -41.30 8.08 -59.97
C THR A 422 -41.48 9.47 -60.54
N GLU A 423 -42.73 9.87 -60.79
CA GLU A 423 -43.05 11.24 -61.21
C GLU A 423 -42.69 12.24 -60.11
N MET A 424 -42.15 13.38 -60.50
CA MET A 424 -41.78 14.45 -59.58
C MET A 424 -43.03 15.15 -59.05
N ALA A 425 -43.15 15.20 -57.73
CA ALA A 425 -44.24 15.89 -57.06
C ALA A 425 -43.85 17.31 -56.65
N LEU A 426 -44.85 18.17 -56.49
CA LEU A 426 -44.69 19.53 -55.95
C LEU A 426 -44.46 19.57 -54.43
N ASN A 427 -44.64 18.43 -53.74
CA ASN A 427 -44.44 18.28 -52.30
C ASN A 427 -43.62 17.01 -52.05
N TYR A 428 -42.90 16.97 -50.94
CA TYR A 428 -42.26 15.74 -50.48
C TYR A 428 -43.28 14.64 -50.28
N THR A 429 -42.92 13.42 -50.68
CA THR A 429 -43.67 12.23 -50.34
C THR A 429 -43.52 11.93 -48.84
N ALA A 430 -44.56 11.38 -48.21
CA ALA A 430 -44.51 11.02 -46.78
C ALA A 430 -43.46 9.94 -46.48
N LEU A 431 -43.08 9.13 -47.48
CA LEU A 431 -42.01 8.14 -47.40
C LEU A 431 -41.13 8.24 -48.66
N PRO A 432 -39.82 7.96 -48.55
CA PRO A 432 -38.96 7.80 -49.71
C PRO A 432 -39.52 6.78 -50.70
N PRO A 433 -39.49 7.05 -52.01
CA PRO A 433 -40.07 6.17 -53.03
C PRO A 433 -39.24 4.89 -53.27
N TYR A 434 -38.00 4.83 -52.77
CA TYR A 434 -37.10 3.69 -52.96
C TYR A 434 -36.58 3.15 -51.63
N SER A 435 -36.51 1.83 -51.51
CA SER A 435 -36.11 1.14 -50.27
C SER A 435 -34.68 1.47 -49.83
N ASN A 436 -33.75 1.70 -50.75
CA ASN A 436 -32.37 2.09 -50.43
C ASN A 436 -32.20 3.60 -50.11
N TRP A 437 -33.31 4.36 -50.09
CA TRP A 437 -33.40 5.74 -49.62
C TRP A 437 -34.09 5.83 -48.25
N ILE A 438 -34.46 4.70 -47.66
CA ILE A 438 -35.06 4.59 -46.33
C ILE A 438 -33.98 4.11 -45.34
N ASN A 439 -33.89 4.77 -44.18
CA ASN A 439 -32.97 4.43 -43.09
C ASN A 439 -31.56 4.11 -43.59
N ILE A 440 -30.99 5.00 -44.41
CA ILE A 440 -29.62 4.84 -44.89
C ILE A 440 -28.71 4.93 -43.67
N PRO A 441 -27.94 3.88 -43.33
CA PRO A 441 -27.14 3.90 -42.10
C PRO A 441 -26.15 5.07 -42.11
N GLY A 442 -26.13 5.86 -41.03
CA GLY A 442 -25.14 6.92 -40.87
C GLY A 442 -23.71 6.38 -40.93
N PRO A 443 -22.79 6.98 -41.71
CA PRO A 443 -21.41 6.51 -41.82
C PRO A 443 -20.63 6.45 -40.50
N LYS A 444 -20.96 7.32 -39.52
CA LYS A 444 -20.37 7.31 -38.15
C LYS A 444 -18.83 7.30 -38.14
N GLY A 445 -18.23 8.16 -38.96
CA GLY A 445 -16.78 8.24 -39.17
C GLY A 445 -16.21 7.26 -40.21
N GLY A 446 -17.05 6.38 -40.76
CA GLY A 446 -16.73 5.52 -41.90
C GLY A 446 -16.80 6.23 -43.25
N PRO A 447 -16.61 5.50 -44.36
CA PRO A 447 -16.67 6.06 -45.71
C PRO A 447 -18.02 6.70 -46.01
N ALA A 448 -18.01 7.86 -46.68
CA ALA A 448 -19.22 8.52 -47.16
C ALA A 448 -20.04 7.61 -48.10
N LEU A 449 -21.37 7.77 -48.07
CA LEU A 449 -22.29 6.92 -48.83
C LEU A 449 -22.91 7.71 -49.97
N ASN A 450 -22.73 7.22 -51.20
CA ASN A 450 -23.33 7.86 -52.38
C ASN A 450 -24.70 7.26 -52.72
N ARG A 451 -25.62 8.12 -53.14
CA ARG A 451 -26.91 7.78 -53.73
C ARG A 451 -27.06 8.51 -55.05
N SER A 452 -27.09 7.76 -56.13
CA SER A 452 -27.29 8.28 -57.48
C SER A 452 -28.78 8.44 -57.79
N ILE A 453 -29.11 9.55 -58.43
CA ILE A 453 -30.45 9.90 -58.88
C ILE A 453 -30.37 10.17 -60.39
N TYR A 454 -31.17 9.44 -61.15
CA TYR A 454 -31.27 9.55 -62.61
C TYR A 454 -32.59 10.24 -62.95
N PHE A 455 -32.59 11.08 -63.99
CA PHE A 455 -33.74 11.91 -64.36
C PHE A 455 -34.15 11.71 -65.82
N TRP A 456 -35.45 11.76 -66.07
CA TRP A 456 -36.07 11.70 -67.39
C TRP A 456 -37.16 12.77 -67.50
N ILE A 457 -37.29 13.39 -68.67
CA ILE A 457 -38.30 14.41 -68.93
C ILE A 457 -39.23 14.00 -70.09
N THR A 458 -40.51 14.32 -69.96
CA THR A 458 -41.51 14.22 -71.02
C THR A 458 -41.97 15.62 -71.36
N ILE A 459 -41.71 16.10 -72.58
CA ILE A 459 -42.13 17.43 -73.01
C ILE A 459 -43.54 17.31 -73.61
N PRO A 460 -44.57 17.99 -73.06
CA PRO A 460 -45.90 17.95 -73.63
C PRO A 460 -45.92 18.40 -75.11
N PRO A 461 -46.81 17.86 -75.95
CA PRO A 461 -47.02 18.40 -77.28
C PRO A 461 -47.54 19.85 -77.18
N GLY A 462 -47.19 20.69 -78.16
CA GLY A 462 -47.66 22.08 -78.22
C GLY A 462 -46.90 23.08 -77.34
N GLN A 463 -45.81 22.66 -76.68
CA GLN A 463 -44.91 23.59 -76.00
C GLN A 463 -44.17 24.48 -77.01
N GLU A 464 -44.02 25.76 -76.70
CA GLU A 464 -43.26 26.69 -77.54
C GLU A 464 -41.76 26.51 -77.36
N ALA A 465 -40.97 26.86 -78.38
CA ALA A 465 -39.53 26.83 -78.27
C ALA A 465 -39.05 27.87 -77.25
N GLY A 466 -38.28 27.44 -76.26
CA GLY A 466 -37.77 28.31 -75.21
C GLY A 466 -36.85 27.60 -74.23
N ILE A 467 -36.27 28.36 -73.30
CA ILE A 467 -35.50 27.81 -72.18
C ILE A 467 -36.47 27.61 -71.03
N TYR A 468 -36.61 26.35 -70.60
CA TYR A 468 -37.43 25.98 -69.45
C TYR A 468 -36.53 25.63 -68.27
N SER A 469 -36.86 26.14 -67.09
CA SER A 469 -36.13 25.85 -65.85
C SER A 469 -37.06 25.34 -64.75
N SER A 470 -36.54 24.46 -63.91
CA SER A 470 -37.19 23.93 -62.71
C SER A 470 -36.13 23.71 -61.63
N THR A 471 -36.54 23.74 -60.37
CA THR A 471 -35.69 23.43 -59.22
C THR A 471 -36.10 22.08 -58.63
N VAL A 472 -35.12 21.20 -58.41
CA VAL A 472 -35.29 19.96 -57.64
C VAL A 472 -34.65 20.15 -56.27
N THR A 473 -35.40 19.89 -55.21
CA THR A 473 -34.91 19.95 -53.83
C THR A 473 -34.80 18.54 -53.27
N VAL A 474 -33.62 18.20 -52.75
CA VAL A 474 -33.37 16.95 -52.02
C VAL A 474 -33.42 17.25 -50.53
N LYS A 475 -34.24 16.51 -49.79
CA LYS A 475 -34.32 16.57 -48.33
C LYS A 475 -33.69 15.31 -47.74
N ALA A 476 -32.79 15.50 -46.79
CA ALA A 476 -32.25 14.48 -45.91
C ALA A 476 -32.80 14.70 -44.50
N GLU A 477 -33.33 13.65 -43.87
CA GLU A 477 -33.87 13.69 -42.50
C GLU A 477 -33.63 12.37 -41.77
N ALA A 478 -33.64 12.40 -40.43
CA ALA A 478 -33.47 11.22 -39.59
C ALA A 478 -34.71 10.35 -39.56
#